data_AF-A0A6A6PSI5-F1
#
_entry.id   AF-A0A6A6PSI5-F1
#
_cell.length_a   1.000
_cell.length_b   1.000
_cell.length_c   1.000
_cell.angle_alpha   90.00
_cell.angle_beta   90.00
_cell.angle_gamma   90.00
#
_symmetry.space_group_name_H-M   'P 1'
#
loop_
_entity.id
_entity.type
_entity.pdbx_description
1 polymer ?
#
loop_
_entity_poly.entity_id
_entity_poly.type
_entity_poly.pdbx_seq_one_letter_code
_entity_poly.pdbx_strand_id
1 'polypeptide(L)'
;MQDSIRQWRLHSPVDEIREALLGFDALHKRRDLRLEVLRSLSNPWPEPPRGPPGPAKSHVKTAALLPEANAAPVPHAIFRQRLYSTLDRKAIRKIIRVQLLRCERPEEILRVIAVAMQNKLVAQNMVVLSEPITRALYRCRKNVSDPQVLRTLNIIVWRFTTAGYRVDPSLLQLGMKFAARSRSLPAMKRYFKLSREAGAEFSSNVFRSVIAKFSIGNRGLGEIRNGRWSREQLLQVLTGFEDERHLPPDQQNHLGTFLHRDSWQYLHGWVAVLARCKDSESVWREWELWKQSPARTHPKKLQSQNPLVTSKVRGDHWFIEQMSLAGDLEKAWTIFGESGMPFDRLKLRVKVRLLEGIEHATIPKDALSDALLNKYDMDLAKIERALGVRWVASDDGEGSHELFTDQEEALETLGADDWKMECDLAFPQFGFPQSDEEGAIVPERSERALHDAEEKGPADGDRAV
;
A
#
# COMPACT_ATOMS: atom_id res chain seq x y z
N MET A 1 24.34 71.23 -6.99
CA MET A 1 24.37 70.18 -8.03
C MET A 1 24.69 68.89 -7.30
N GLN A 2 23.71 67.99 -7.18
CA GLN A 2 23.75 66.81 -6.30
C GLN A 2 24.38 65.62 -7.00
N ASP A 3 25.40 65.03 -6.38
CA ASP A 3 25.95 63.72 -6.75
C ASP A 3 25.11 62.62 -6.09
N SER A 4 24.56 61.71 -6.92
CA SER A 4 23.85 60.51 -6.49
C SER A 4 24.77 59.30 -6.50
N ILE A 5 25.21 58.87 -5.30
CA ILE A 5 25.96 57.63 -5.08
C ILE A 5 25.01 56.44 -5.24
N ARG A 6 25.29 55.55 -6.20
CA ARG A 6 24.64 54.24 -6.34
C ARG A 6 25.02 53.36 -5.14
N GLN A 7 24.06 53.06 -4.26
CA GLN A 7 24.22 52.04 -3.22
C GLN A 7 24.27 50.66 -3.87
N TRP A 8 25.43 49.99 -3.76
CA TRP A 8 25.56 48.57 -4.01
C TRP A 8 24.88 47.83 -2.86
N ARG A 9 23.85 47.03 -3.15
CA ARG A 9 23.27 46.09 -2.18
C ARG A 9 24.32 45.01 -1.93
N LEU A 10 25.01 45.09 -0.79
CA LEU A 10 25.87 44.01 -0.31
C LEU A 10 24.97 42.84 0.06
N HIS A 11 25.06 41.75 -0.72
CA HIS A 11 24.47 40.46 -0.39
C HIS A 11 24.94 40.03 1.00
N SER A 12 23.99 39.83 1.92
CA SER A 12 24.23 39.35 3.26
C SER A 12 24.01 37.82 3.28
N PRO A 13 25.06 37.02 3.53
CA PRO A 13 24.94 35.55 3.66
C PRO A 13 23.94 35.12 4.75
N VAL A 14 23.57 36.03 5.65
CA VAL A 14 22.61 35.79 6.73
C VAL A 14 21.18 35.69 6.19
N ASP A 15 20.86 36.38 5.11
CA ASP A 15 19.50 36.37 4.53
C ASP A 15 19.24 35.05 3.78
N GLU A 16 20.24 34.51 3.06
CA GLU A 16 20.17 33.19 2.42
C GLU A 16 20.02 32.05 3.44
N ILE A 17 20.76 32.10 4.55
CA ILE A 17 20.63 31.11 5.63
C ILE A 17 19.23 31.20 6.27
N ARG A 18 18.67 32.40 6.40
CA ARG A 18 17.33 32.61 6.96
C ARG A 18 16.24 32.08 6.03
N GLU A 19 16.33 32.33 4.72
CA GLU A 19 15.40 31.79 3.73
C GLU A 19 15.50 30.27 3.61
N ALA A 20 16.71 29.71 3.63
CA ALA A 20 16.93 28.27 3.67
C ALA A 20 16.30 27.64 4.93
N LEU A 21 16.49 28.25 6.10
CA LEU A 21 15.90 27.78 7.36
C LEU A 21 14.36 27.88 7.35
N LEU A 22 13.79 28.92 6.77
CA LEU A 22 12.33 29.06 6.59
C LEU A 22 11.78 28.02 5.60
N GLY A 23 12.54 27.70 4.55
CA GLY A 23 12.25 26.62 3.62
C GLY A 23 12.27 25.24 4.29
N PHE A 24 13.26 24.98 5.14
CA PHE A 24 13.34 23.76 5.94
C PHE A 24 12.19 23.63 6.94
N ASP A 25 11.80 24.72 7.61
CA ASP A 25 10.67 24.73 8.55
C ASP A 25 9.32 24.51 7.84
N ALA A 26 9.15 25.08 6.64
CA ALA A 26 7.98 24.85 5.80
C ALA A 26 7.92 23.40 5.29
N LEU A 27 9.05 22.83 4.88
CA LEU A 27 9.17 21.41 4.52
C LEU A 27 8.89 20.50 5.72
N HIS A 28 9.37 20.85 6.91
CA HIS A 28 9.10 20.11 8.15
C HIS A 28 7.62 20.15 8.52
N LYS A 29 6.98 21.33 8.48
CA LYS A 29 5.54 21.48 8.73
C LYS A 29 4.70 20.72 7.71
N ARG A 30 5.06 20.75 6.42
CA ARG A 30 4.41 19.92 5.38
C ARG A 30 4.62 18.42 5.61
N ARG A 31 5.81 18.00 6.04
CA ARG A 31 6.11 16.60 6.39
C ARG A 31 5.27 16.14 7.58
N ASP A 32 5.11 16.99 8.60
CA ASP A 32 4.35 16.68 9.81
C ASP A 32 2.84 16.65 9.55
N LEU A 33 2.31 17.56 8.73
CA LEU A 33 0.93 17.51 8.22
C LEU A 33 0.67 16.23 7.41
N ARG A 34 1.61 15.84 6.54
CA ARG A 34 1.52 14.57 5.79
C ARG A 34 1.58 13.36 6.72
N LEU A 35 2.40 13.39 7.77
CA LEU A 35 2.47 12.32 8.78
C LEU A 35 1.19 12.25 9.61
N GLU A 36 0.55 13.37 9.91
CA GLU A 36 -0.72 13.45 10.62
C GLU A 36 -1.87 12.86 9.79
N VAL A 37 -1.97 13.22 8.51
CA VAL A 37 -2.91 12.62 7.55
C VAL A 37 -2.65 11.12 7.35
N LEU A 38 -1.39 10.69 7.29
CA LEU A 38 -1.07 9.26 7.21
C LEU A 38 -1.40 8.49 8.51
N ARG A 39 -1.38 9.16 9.67
CA ARG A 39 -1.78 8.59 10.98
C ARG A 39 -3.29 8.41 11.08
N SER A 40 -4.11 9.30 10.50
CA SER A 40 -5.57 9.14 10.46
C SER A 40 -6.01 8.06 9.48
N LEU A 41 -5.43 8.03 8.27
CA LEU A 41 -5.74 7.08 7.19
C LEU A 41 -5.41 5.60 7.49
N SER A 42 -4.83 5.30 8.65
CA SER A 42 -4.39 3.95 9.02
C SER A 42 -5.03 3.39 10.28
N ASN A 43 -6.05 4.08 10.81
CA ASN A 43 -6.90 3.57 11.87
C ASN A 43 -8.04 2.73 11.25
N PRO A 44 -8.15 1.41 11.49
CA PRO A 44 -9.20 0.56 10.91
C PRO A 44 -10.60 0.85 11.47
N TRP A 45 -10.74 1.84 12.35
CA TRP A 45 -11.99 2.28 12.96
C TRP A 45 -11.99 3.80 13.05
N PRO A 46 -12.74 4.50 12.18
CA PRO A 46 -12.78 5.96 12.23
C PRO A 46 -13.38 6.44 13.55
N GLU A 47 -13.03 7.66 13.98
CA GLU A 47 -13.75 8.30 15.08
C GLU A 47 -15.24 8.39 14.68
N PRO A 48 -16.20 8.14 15.60
CA PRO A 48 -17.60 8.32 15.26
C PRO A 48 -17.81 9.74 14.71
N PRO A 49 -18.62 9.91 13.65
CA PRO A 49 -18.77 11.19 12.99
C PRO A 49 -19.20 12.24 14.01
N ARG A 50 -18.49 13.37 14.04
CA ARG A 50 -18.87 14.55 14.81
C ARG A 50 -20.09 15.19 14.15
N GLY A 51 -21.24 14.55 14.30
CA GLY A 51 -22.52 15.13 13.90
C GLY A 51 -22.88 16.33 14.80
N PRO A 52 -23.67 17.29 14.31
CA PRO A 52 -24.15 18.41 15.10
C PRO A 52 -25.05 17.90 16.25
N PRO A 53 -25.11 18.61 17.39
CA PRO A 53 -25.83 18.14 18.57
C PRO A 53 -27.34 18.16 18.30
N GLY A 54 -27.90 17.00 17.95
CA GLY A 54 -29.33 16.78 17.90
C GLY A 54 -29.92 16.64 19.31
N PRO A 55 -31.16 17.10 19.56
CA PRO A 55 -31.72 17.20 20.89
C PRO A 55 -32.02 15.83 21.49
N ALA A 56 -31.68 15.71 22.77
CA ALA A 56 -31.80 14.51 23.59
C ALA A 56 -33.21 13.89 23.53
N LYS A 57 -33.26 12.58 23.21
CA LYS A 57 -34.37 11.73 23.65
C LYS A 57 -33.83 10.72 24.65
N SER A 58 -34.20 10.96 25.90
CA SER A 58 -34.06 10.04 27.02
C SER A 58 -34.83 8.75 26.74
N HIS A 59 -34.14 7.61 26.85
CA HIS A 59 -34.60 6.36 27.48
C HIS A 59 -33.72 5.21 26.97
N VAL A 60 -32.55 5.01 27.59
CA VAL A 60 -31.85 3.73 27.52
C VAL A 60 -31.32 3.41 28.91
N LYS A 61 -31.72 2.25 29.41
CA LYS A 61 -31.26 1.57 30.61
C LYS A 61 -29.74 1.74 30.77
N THR A 62 -29.29 2.00 31.99
CA THR A 62 -27.91 2.09 32.45
C THR A 62 -27.12 0.80 32.18
N ALA A 63 -26.83 0.53 30.90
CA ALA A 63 -25.70 -0.28 30.51
C ALA A 63 -24.47 0.54 30.88
N ALA A 64 -23.66 0.04 31.82
CA ALA A 64 -22.44 0.71 32.25
C ALA A 64 -21.62 1.15 31.03
N LEU A 65 -21.64 2.46 30.76
CA LEU A 65 -20.90 3.10 29.67
C LEU A 65 -19.45 2.62 29.73
N LEU A 66 -18.99 2.06 28.62
CA LEU A 66 -17.58 1.70 28.46
C LEU A 66 -16.76 2.98 28.65
N PRO A 67 -15.73 3.00 29.52
CA PRO A 67 -14.94 4.21 29.71
C PRO A 67 -14.23 4.56 28.40
N GLU A 68 -14.34 5.83 28.02
CA GLU A 68 -13.69 6.39 26.83
C GLU A 68 -12.16 6.23 26.90
N ALA A 69 -11.54 6.07 25.74
CA ALA A 69 -10.11 5.81 25.57
C ALA A 69 -9.20 6.96 26.05
N ASN A 70 -9.78 8.09 26.45
CA ASN A 70 -9.10 9.34 26.84
C ASN A 70 -8.86 9.43 28.36
N ALA A 71 -9.31 8.45 29.15
CA ALA A 71 -9.11 8.45 30.59
C ALA A 71 -7.67 8.06 30.97
N ALA A 72 -7.08 8.73 31.97
CA ALA A 72 -5.74 8.44 32.47
C ALA A 72 -5.54 6.94 32.82
N PRO A 73 -4.35 6.37 32.56
CA PRO A 73 -4.05 4.98 32.91
C PRO A 73 -4.30 4.72 34.40
N VAL A 74 -4.97 3.60 34.73
CA VAL A 74 -5.14 3.23 36.15
C VAL A 74 -3.75 2.88 36.72
N PRO A 75 -3.37 3.41 37.89
CA PRO A 75 -2.13 3.04 38.55
C PRO A 75 -2.00 1.52 38.69
N HIS A 76 -0.79 1.01 38.44
CA HIS A 76 -0.55 -0.41 38.30
C HIS A 76 -0.87 -1.24 39.55
N ALA A 77 -0.65 -0.68 40.75
CA ALA A 77 -1.01 -1.31 42.01
C ALA A 77 -2.54 -1.53 42.11
N ILE A 78 -3.32 -0.52 41.73
CA ILE A 78 -4.78 -0.57 41.71
C ILE A 78 -5.28 -1.57 40.66
N PHE A 79 -4.64 -1.61 39.48
CA PHE A 79 -4.95 -2.59 38.45
C PHE A 79 -4.75 -4.04 38.94
N ARG A 80 -3.61 -4.34 39.57
CA ARG A 80 -3.33 -5.65 40.18
C ARG A 80 -4.36 -6.02 41.24
N GLN A 81 -4.66 -5.10 42.14
CA GLN A 81 -5.65 -5.31 43.20
C GLN A 81 -7.03 -5.63 42.62
N ARG A 82 -7.49 -4.89 41.60
CA ARG A 82 -8.78 -5.12 40.93
C ARG A 82 -8.83 -6.48 40.22
N LEU A 83 -7.73 -6.89 39.58
CA LEU A 83 -7.65 -8.20 38.93
C LEU A 83 -7.71 -9.34 39.93
N TYR A 84 -6.96 -9.25 41.03
CA TYR A 84 -6.88 -10.33 42.02
C TYR A 84 -8.11 -10.43 42.94
N SER A 85 -8.85 -9.34 43.11
CA SER A 85 -10.11 -9.34 43.86
C SER A 85 -11.30 -9.88 43.06
N THR A 86 -11.14 -10.14 41.77
CA THR A 86 -12.23 -10.55 40.87
C THR A 86 -12.07 -12.01 40.44
N LEU A 87 -13.09 -12.83 40.68
CA LEU A 87 -13.14 -14.23 40.22
C LEU A 87 -13.99 -14.43 38.94
N ASP A 88 -14.80 -13.44 38.57
CA ASP A 88 -15.65 -13.51 37.38
C ASP A 88 -14.87 -13.25 36.08
N ARG A 89 -15.01 -14.15 35.10
CA ARG A 89 -14.35 -14.06 33.79
C ARG A 89 -14.75 -12.80 33.02
N LYS A 90 -16.03 -12.38 33.06
CA LYS A 90 -16.49 -11.19 32.34
C LYS A 90 -15.88 -9.92 32.94
N ALA A 91 -15.86 -9.83 34.27
CA ALA A 91 -15.25 -8.74 34.99
C ALA A 91 -13.72 -8.68 34.77
N ILE A 92 -13.01 -9.82 34.80
CA ILE A 92 -11.58 -9.89 34.44
C ILE A 92 -11.33 -9.31 33.04
N ARG A 93 -12.08 -9.77 32.02
CA ARG A 93 -11.94 -9.26 30.65
C ARG A 93 -12.23 -7.77 30.56
N LYS A 94 -13.24 -7.28 31.26
CA LYS A 94 -13.59 -5.85 31.29
C LYS A 94 -12.45 -5.03 31.90
N ILE A 95 -11.88 -5.46 33.03
CA ILE A 95 -10.75 -4.77 33.69
C ILE A 95 -9.54 -4.70 32.76
N ILE A 96 -9.17 -5.83 32.14
CA ILE A 96 -8.04 -5.89 31.20
C ILE A 96 -8.30 -4.99 29.98
N ARG A 97 -9.49 -5.12 29.36
CA ARG A 97 -9.88 -4.32 28.20
C ARG A 97 -9.77 -2.83 28.49
N VAL A 98 -10.32 -2.37 29.62
CA VAL A 98 -10.25 -0.96 30.01
C VAL A 98 -8.81 -0.50 30.17
N GLN A 99 -7.95 -1.32 30.78
CA GLN A 99 -6.55 -0.94 30.95
C GLN A 99 -5.79 -0.88 29.63
N LEU A 100 -5.97 -1.89 28.75
CA LEU A 100 -5.39 -1.88 27.40
C LEU A 100 -5.87 -0.68 26.59
N LEU A 101 -7.15 -0.34 26.69
CA LEU A 101 -7.76 0.84 26.08
C LEU A 101 -7.29 2.18 26.67
N ARG A 102 -6.34 2.19 27.60
CA ARG A 102 -5.69 3.41 28.11
C ARG A 102 -4.18 3.44 27.85
N CYS A 103 -3.61 2.35 27.38
CA CYS A 103 -2.19 2.30 27.04
C CYS A 103 -1.88 3.10 25.78
N GLU A 104 -0.81 3.89 25.83
CA GLU A 104 -0.29 4.71 24.75
C GLU A 104 1.20 4.44 24.46
N ARG A 105 1.88 3.64 25.29
CA ARG A 105 3.29 3.28 25.12
C ARG A 105 3.53 1.78 25.19
N PRO A 106 4.60 1.24 24.54
CA PRO A 106 4.90 -0.19 24.56
C PRO A 106 5.01 -0.79 25.95
N GLU A 107 5.67 -0.08 26.86
CA GLU A 107 5.99 -0.56 28.21
C GLU A 107 4.71 -0.75 29.03
N GLU A 108 3.70 0.09 28.80
CA GLU A 108 2.40 0.00 29.46
C GLU A 108 1.64 -1.24 29.01
N ILE A 109 1.58 -1.47 27.69
CA ILE A 109 0.95 -2.67 27.11
C ILE A 109 1.62 -3.93 27.66
N LEU A 110 2.95 -3.96 27.65
CA LEU A 110 3.72 -5.10 28.16
C LEU A 110 3.55 -5.32 29.66
N ARG A 111 3.39 -4.26 30.47
CA ARG A 111 3.10 -4.38 31.91
C ARG A 111 1.73 -5.00 32.15
N VAL A 112 0.70 -4.57 31.42
CA VAL A 112 -0.65 -5.15 31.52
C VAL A 112 -0.62 -6.63 31.17
N ILE A 113 0.07 -7.00 30.09
CA ILE A 113 0.23 -8.39 29.67
C ILE A 113 1.04 -9.18 30.70
N ALA A 114 2.15 -8.65 31.19
CA ALA A 114 2.97 -9.32 32.20
C ALA A 114 2.17 -9.63 33.46
N VAL A 115 1.37 -8.70 33.97
CA VAL A 115 0.49 -8.93 35.14
C VAL A 115 -0.59 -9.95 34.83
N ALA A 116 -1.28 -9.82 33.70
CA ALA A 116 -2.32 -10.77 33.33
C ALA A 116 -1.79 -12.21 33.22
N MET A 117 -0.55 -12.36 32.75
CA MET A 117 0.11 -13.67 32.58
C MET A 117 0.62 -14.29 33.89
N GLN A 118 0.61 -13.58 35.03
CA GLN A 118 1.02 -14.13 36.33
C GLN A 118 0.03 -15.15 36.89
N ASN A 119 -1.24 -15.10 36.48
CA ASN A 119 -2.28 -15.99 36.95
C ASN A 119 -2.94 -16.71 35.76
N LYS A 120 -3.05 -18.05 35.83
CA LYS A 120 -3.58 -18.88 34.74
C LYS A 120 -4.99 -18.49 34.30
N LEU A 121 -5.90 -18.19 35.23
CA LEU A 121 -7.27 -17.79 34.91
C LEU A 121 -7.31 -16.43 34.20
N VAL A 122 -6.47 -15.49 34.65
CA VAL A 122 -6.38 -14.15 34.05
C VAL A 122 -5.74 -14.22 32.67
N ALA A 123 -4.69 -15.03 32.50
CA ALA A 123 -4.01 -15.27 31.24
C ALA A 123 -4.96 -15.83 30.17
N GLN A 124 -5.76 -16.84 30.52
CA GLN A 124 -6.79 -17.40 29.62
C GLN A 124 -7.77 -16.33 29.12
N ASN A 125 -8.14 -15.37 29.97
CA ASN A 125 -9.03 -14.28 29.60
C ASN A 125 -8.33 -13.13 28.85
N MET A 126 -7.01 -12.98 28.99
CA MET A 126 -6.21 -12.01 28.24
C MET A 126 -6.01 -12.45 26.79
N VAL A 127 -5.72 -13.73 26.54
CA VAL A 127 -5.38 -14.24 25.20
C VAL A 127 -6.51 -14.01 24.18
N VAL A 128 -7.76 -14.05 24.64
CA VAL A 128 -8.95 -13.81 23.79
C VAL A 128 -9.24 -12.32 23.52
N LEU A 129 -8.43 -11.40 24.05
CA LEU A 129 -8.59 -9.95 23.86
C LEU A 129 -7.69 -9.43 22.74
N SER A 130 -7.69 -10.11 21.60
CA SER A 130 -6.93 -9.72 20.40
C SER A 130 -7.30 -8.32 19.89
N GLU A 131 -8.58 -7.96 19.92
CA GLU A 131 -9.07 -6.63 19.50
C GLU A 131 -8.59 -5.49 20.40
N PRO A 132 -8.72 -5.54 21.75
CA PRO A 132 -8.17 -4.50 22.61
C PRO A 132 -6.64 -4.37 22.53
N ILE A 133 -5.93 -5.49 22.39
CA ILE A 133 -4.47 -5.49 22.19
C ILE A 133 -4.13 -4.76 20.88
N THR A 134 -4.83 -5.07 19.80
CA THR A 134 -4.65 -4.43 18.50
C THR A 134 -4.87 -2.92 18.58
N ARG A 135 -5.96 -2.47 19.22
CA ARG A 135 -6.23 -1.04 19.43
C ARG A 135 -5.15 -0.33 20.26
N ALA A 136 -4.63 -0.99 21.28
CA ALA A 136 -3.54 -0.45 22.08
C ALA A 136 -2.25 -0.29 21.25
N LEU A 137 -1.90 -1.28 20.42
CA LEU A 137 -0.73 -1.22 19.54
C LEU A 137 -0.85 -0.13 18.48
N TYR A 138 -2.04 0.07 17.89
CA TYR A 138 -2.27 1.16 16.94
C TYR A 138 -2.20 2.54 17.60
N ARG A 139 -2.70 2.71 18.83
CA ARG A 139 -2.55 3.99 19.55
C ARG A 139 -1.12 4.25 19.95
N CYS A 140 -0.41 3.22 20.40
CA CYS A 140 1.01 3.28 20.71
C CYS A 140 1.85 3.87 19.56
N ARG A 141 1.49 3.54 18.32
CA ARG A 141 2.12 4.06 17.10
C ARG A 141 2.14 5.59 16.98
N LYS A 142 1.28 6.32 17.71
CA LYS A 142 1.37 7.79 17.80
C LYS A 142 2.68 8.25 18.45
N ASN A 143 3.24 7.44 19.35
CA ASN A 143 4.38 7.77 20.19
C ASN A 143 5.68 7.03 19.81
N VAL A 144 5.61 5.98 18.98
CA VAL A 144 6.75 5.12 18.63
C VAL A 144 6.86 4.82 17.14
N SER A 145 7.98 4.23 16.72
CA SER A 145 8.17 3.76 15.34
C SER A 145 7.53 2.38 15.10
N ASP A 146 7.22 2.04 13.85
CA ASP A 146 6.65 0.72 13.51
C ASP A 146 7.54 -0.46 13.94
N PRO A 147 8.89 -0.40 13.82
CA PRO A 147 9.76 -1.44 14.37
C PRO A 147 9.62 -1.63 15.89
N GLN A 148 9.35 -0.56 16.64
CA GLN A 148 9.10 -0.66 18.08
C GLN A 148 7.75 -1.34 18.35
N VAL A 149 6.68 -0.99 17.61
CA VAL A 149 5.38 -1.69 17.71
C VAL A 149 5.53 -3.18 17.36
N LEU A 150 6.26 -3.49 16.29
CA LEU A 150 6.56 -4.87 15.90
C LEU A 150 7.31 -5.63 17.01
N ARG A 151 8.29 -5.00 17.64
CA ARG A 151 9.02 -5.58 18.79
C ARG A 151 8.07 -5.89 19.94
N THR A 152 7.19 -4.95 20.29
CA THR A 152 6.16 -5.16 21.33
C THR A 152 5.30 -6.36 20.98
N LEU A 153 4.79 -6.42 19.76
CA LEU A 153 3.95 -7.51 19.29
C LEU A 153 4.68 -8.87 19.31
N ASN A 154 5.95 -8.91 18.89
CA ASN A 154 6.78 -10.11 18.97
C ASN A 154 6.91 -10.65 20.40
N ILE A 155 7.02 -9.75 21.39
CA ILE A 155 7.08 -10.12 22.81
C ILE A 155 5.73 -10.66 23.29
N ILE A 156 4.62 -10.05 22.88
CA ILE A 156 3.26 -10.50 23.22
C ILE A 156 3.03 -11.91 22.69
N VAL A 157 3.28 -12.11 21.39
CA VAL A 157 3.15 -13.40 20.70
C VAL A 157 4.03 -14.45 21.37
N TRP A 158 5.30 -14.11 21.64
CA TRP A 158 6.22 -15.02 22.33
C TRP A 158 5.72 -15.43 23.72
N ARG A 159 5.21 -14.48 24.52
CA ARG A 159 4.67 -14.78 25.86
C ARG A 159 3.47 -15.72 25.81
N PHE A 160 2.58 -15.53 24.84
CA PHE A 160 1.43 -16.42 24.66
C PHE A 160 1.87 -17.83 24.24
N THR A 161 2.77 -17.93 23.26
CA THR A 161 3.27 -19.23 22.77
C THR A 161 4.05 -19.99 23.83
N THR A 162 4.95 -19.32 24.57
CA THR A 162 5.76 -19.95 25.63
C THR A 162 4.90 -20.40 26.82
N ALA A 163 3.77 -19.74 27.06
CA ALA A 163 2.79 -20.17 28.07
C ALA A 163 1.80 -21.24 27.56
N GLY A 164 1.99 -21.77 26.35
CA GLY A 164 1.15 -22.83 25.77
C GLY A 164 -0.20 -22.36 25.24
N TYR A 165 -0.40 -21.05 25.04
CA TYR A 165 -1.64 -20.51 24.49
C TYR A 165 -1.55 -20.36 22.97
N ARG A 166 -2.65 -20.70 22.29
CA ARG A 166 -2.81 -20.40 20.85
C ARG A 166 -2.99 -18.90 20.66
N VAL A 167 -2.25 -18.35 19.70
CA VAL A 167 -2.34 -16.93 19.35
C VAL A 167 -3.47 -16.74 18.34
N ASP A 168 -4.30 -15.72 18.58
CA ASP A 168 -5.38 -15.37 17.66
C ASP A 168 -4.82 -15.01 16.26
N PRO A 169 -5.38 -15.57 15.17
CA PRO A 169 -4.96 -15.28 13.81
C PRO A 169 -4.95 -13.78 13.47
N SER A 170 -5.88 -12.99 14.00
CA SER A 170 -5.94 -11.55 13.75
C SER A 170 -4.69 -10.83 14.28
N LEU A 171 -4.12 -11.31 15.39
CA LEU A 171 -2.92 -10.77 15.99
C LEU A 171 -1.67 -11.17 15.19
N LEU A 172 -1.65 -12.37 14.61
CA LEU A 172 -0.59 -12.80 13.68
C LEU A 172 -0.63 -11.98 12.37
N GLN A 173 -1.81 -11.73 11.83
CA GLN A 173 -2.01 -10.88 10.65
C GLN A 173 -1.55 -9.44 10.91
N LEU A 174 -1.83 -8.90 12.11
CA LEU A 174 -1.28 -7.61 12.53
C LEU A 174 0.25 -7.63 12.53
N GLY A 175 0.84 -8.73 13.00
CA GLY A 175 2.28 -8.97 12.99
C GLY A 175 2.90 -8.93 11.61
N MET A 176 2.28 -9.59 10.64
CA MET A 176 2.71 -9.51 9.23
C MET A 176 2.64 -8.08 8.70
N LYS A 177 1.54 -7.37 8.97
CA LYS A 177 1.39 -5.98 8.51
C LYS A 177 2.50 -5.08 9.06
N PHE A 178 2.84 -5.21 10.34
CA PHE A 178 3.94 -4.44 10.94
C PHE A 178 5.32 -4.94 10.50
N ALA A 179 5.50 -6.23 10.26
CA ALA A 179 6.73 -6.79 9.69
C ALA A 179 6.97 -6.26 8.27
N ALA A 180 5.92 -6.21 7.45
CA ALA A 180 5.93 -5.63 6.11
C ALA A 180 6.26 -4.13 6.15
N ARG A 181 5.60 -3.34 7.02
CA ARG A 181 5.88 -1.90 7.21
C ARG A 181 7.28 -1.62 7.73
N SER A 182 7.79 -2.47 8.63
CA SER A 182 9.10 -2.31 9.27
C SER A 182 10.24 -2.91 8.45
N ARG A 183 9.94 -3.49 7.28
CA ARG A 183 10.90 -4.13 6.39
C ARG A 183 11.71 -5.26 7.04
N SER A 184 11.07 -6.02 7.91
CA SER A 184 11.74 -7.06 8.71
C SER A 184 11.58 -8.43 8.06
N LEU A 185 12.59 -8.83 7.28
CA LEU A 185 12.66 -10.16 6.67
C LEU A 185 12.52 -11.30 7.71
N PRO A 186 13.22 -11.29 8.88
CA PRO A 186 13.08 -12.35 9.87
C PRO A 186 11.68 -12.39 10.50
N ALA A 187 11.05 -11.24 10.69
CA ALA A 187 9.70 -11.19 11.25
C ALA A 187 8.66 -11.69 10.25
N MET A 188 8.77 -11.34 8.96
CA MET A 188 7.89 -11.88 7.90
C MET A 188 7.93 -13.40 7.90
N LYS A 189 9.14 -13.99 7.85
CA LYS A 189 9.35 -15.45 7.94
C LYS A 189 8.67 -16.06 9.16
N ARG A 190 8.92 -15.47 10.34
CA ARG A 190 8.33 -15.92 11.62
C ARG A 190 6.80 -15.90 11.58
N TYR A 191 6.18 -14.84 11.09
CA TYR A 191 4.72 -14.72 11.07
C TYR A 191 4.05 -15.64 10.04
N PHE A 192 4.68 -15.89 8.89
CA PHE A 192 4.21 -16.91 7.96
C PHE A 192 4.23 -18.30 8.60
N LYS A 193 5.33 -18.66 9.25
CA LYS A 193 5.45 -19.92 9.99
C LYS A 193 4.37 -20.06 11.07
N LEU A 194 4.25 -19.06 11.95
CA LEU A 194 3.24 -19.08 13.02
C LEU A 194 1.81 -19.17 12.50
N SER A 195 1.52 -18.54 11.36
CA SER A 195 0.16 -18.56 10.80
C SER A 195 -0.18 -19.89 10.17
N ARG A 196 0.79 -20.53 9.54
CA ARG A 196 0.65 -21.90 9.03
C ARG A 196 0.48 -22.90 10.17
N GLU A 197 1.26 -22.79 11.25
CA GLU A 197 1.10 -23.62 12.45
C GLU A 197 -0.26 -23.42 13.14
N ALA A 198 -0.82 -22.21 13.06
CA ALA A 198 -2.17 -21.91 13.54
C ALA A 198 -3.30 -22.39 12.60
N GLY A 199 -2.97 -22.92 11.41
CA GLY A 199 -3.96 -23.27 10.39
C GLY A 199 -4.74 -22.06 9.88
N ALA A 200 -4.13 -20.87 9.89
CA ALA A 200 -4.80 -19.64 9.50
C ALA A 200 -4.86 -19.53 7.97
N GLU A 201 -6.07 -19.46 7.43
CA GLU A 201 -6.31 -19.11 6.04
C GLU A 201 -6.21 -17.59 5.86
N PHE A 202 -5.64 -17.15 4.74
CA PHE A 202 -5.58 -15.73 4.41
C PHE A 202 -6.74 -15.42 3.51
N SER A 203 -7.65 -14.54 3.95
CA SER A 203 -8.62 -13.94 3.04
C SER A 203 -7.94 -13.02 2.04
N SER A 204 -8.62 -12.75 0.92
CA SER A 204 -8.12 -11.84 -0.13
C SER A 204 -7.76 -10.48 0.47
N ASN A 205 -8.58 -9.97 1.39
CA ASN A 205 -8.36 -8.72 2.09
C ASN A 205 -7.08 -8.74 2.94
N VAL A 206 -6.81 -9.84 3.65
CA VAL A 206 -5.59 -9.98 4.45
C VAL A 206 -4.38 -10.03 3.54
N PHE A 207 -4.38 -10.90 2.55
CA PHE A 207 -3.30 -11.06 1.56
C PHE A 207 -2.96 -9.72 0.90
N ARG A 208 -3.99 -9.05 0.38
CA ARG A 208 -3.88 -7.73 -0.24
C ARG A 208 -3.36 -6.67 0.73
N SER A 209 -3.87 -6.65 1.95
CA SER A 209 -3.46 -5.67 2.96
C SER A 209 -1.99 -5.81 3.38
N VAL A 210 -1.41 -7.02 3.32
CA VAL A 210 0.02 -7.24 3.55
C VAL A 210 0.82 -6.71 2.38
N ILE A 211 0.43 -7.02 1.14
CA ILE A 211 1.12 -6.51 -0.06
C ILE A 211 1.10 -4.99 -0.11
N ALA A 212 -0.01 -4.35 0.28
CA ALA A 212 -0.13 -2.91 0.35
C ALA A 212 0.89 -2.24 1.31
N LYS A 213 1.53 -3.00 2.21
CA LYS A 213 2.58 -2.51 3.11
C LYS A 213 4.00 -2.71 2.59
N PHE A 214 4.18 -3.37 1.45
CA PHE A 214 5.47 -3.43 0.78
C PHE A 214 5.76 -2.10 0.09
N SER A 215 6.61 -1.28 0.70
CA SER A 215 7.16 -0.07 0.11
C SER A 215 8.21 -0.41 -0.95
N ILE A 216 7.78 -0.75 -2.17
CA ILE A 216 8.66 -1.04 -3.31
C ILE A 216 8.36 -0.11 -4.49
N GLY A 217 9.42 0.33 -5.17
CA GLY A 217 9.35 1.27 -6.30
C GLY A 217 9.24 2.74 -5.90
N ASN A 218 9.11 3.63 -6.91
CA ASN A 218 9.18 5.08 -6.72
C ASN A 218 7.92 5.70 -6.09
N ARG A 219 6.82 4.94 -5.94
CA ARG A 219 5.52 5.42 -5.44
C ARG A 219 4.76 4.39 -4.59
N GLY A 220 5.48 3.49 -3.92
CA GLY A 220 4.85 2.44 -3.10
C GLY A 220 3.96 3.01 -2.00
N LEU A 221 2.73 2.50 -1.89
CA LEU A 221 1.73 2.77 -0.83
C LEU A 221 2.19 2.41 0.60
N GLY A 222 3.34 1.75 0.75
CA GLY A 222 3.95 1.59 2.06
C GLY A 222 4.41 2.96 2.56
N GLU A 223 4.07 3.28 3.81
CA GLU A 223 4.60 4.48 4.46
C GLU A 223 6.12 4.54 4.29
N ILE A 224 6.59 5.44 3.42
CA ILE A 224 8.01 5.69 3.17
C ILE A 224 8.72 6.14 4.46
N ARG A 225 7.96 6.43 5.53
CA ARG A 225 8.44 6.67 6.90
C ARG A 225 9.55 5.69 7.30
N ASN A 226 9.45 4.42 6.92
CA ASN A 226 10.43 3.42 7.31
C ASN A 226 11.43 3.07 6.21
N GLY A 227 11.38 3.68 5.02
CA GLY A 227 12.22 3.36 3.86
C GLY A 227 11.58 2.37 2.87
N ARG A 228 12.36 1.93 1.88
CA ARG A 228 11.93 0.99 0.83
C ARG A 228 12.46 -0.42 1.06
N TRP A 229 11.69 -1.43 0.71
CA TRP A 229 12.18 -2.81 0.61
C TRP A 229 13.23 -2.89 -0.50
N SER A 230 14.30 -3.66 -0.28
CA SER A 230 15.10 -4.11 -1.42
C SER A 230 14.29 -5.13 -2.23
N ARG A 231 14.49 -5.15 -3.55
CA ARG A 231 13.77 -6.07 -4.44
C ARG A 231 14.06 -7.52 -4.04
N GLU A 232 15.32 -7.83 -3.79
CA GLU A 232 15.80 -9.16 -3.37
C GLU A 232 15.13 -9.64 -2.07
N GLN A 233 15.14 -8.82 -1.01
CA GLN A 233 14.50 -9.21 0.25
C GLN A 233 12.99 -9.39 0.09
N LEU A 234 12.33 -8.54 -0.70
CA LEU A 234 10.91 -8.68 -0.94
C LEU A 234 10.60 -9.93 -1.77
N LEU A 235 11.43 -10.26 -2.76
CA LEU A 235 11.30 -11.52 -3.49
C LEU A 235 11.39 -12.72 -2.55
N GLN A 236 12.31 -12.73 -1.59
CA GLN A 236 12.35 -13.80 -0.59
C GLN A 236 11.04 -13.92 0.20
N VAL A 237 10.45 -12.80 0.61
CA VAL A 237 9.15 -12.76 1.30
C VAL A 237 8.01 -13.31 0.42
N LEU A 238 8.06 -13.05 -0.90
CA LEU A 238 7.02 -13.45 -1.84
C LEU A 238 7.15 -14.90 -2.26
N THR A 239 8.34 -15.31 -2.70
CA THR A 239 8.56 -16.55 -3.47
C THR A 239 9.38 -17.60 -2.73
N GLY A 240 9.95 -17.31 -1.56
CA GLY A 240 10.70 -18.28 -0.76
C GLY A 240 11.97 -17.72 -0.15
N PHE A 241 12.20 -18.03 1.13
CA PHE A 241 13.40 -17.61 1.85
C PHE A 241 14.60 -18.45 1.43
N GLU A 242 15.77 -17.82 1.31
CA GLU A 242 16.99 -18.49 0.86
C GLU A 242 17.40 -19.67 1.72
N ASP A 243 17.26 -19.52 3.04
CA ASP A 243 17.57 -20.55 4.03
C ASP A 243 16.49 -21.64 4.11
N GLU A 244 15.39 -21.55 3.36
CA GLU A 244 14.34 -22.57 3.25
C GLU A 244 14.28 -23.24 1.87
N ARG A 245 15.17 -22.89 0.93
CA ARG A 245 15.16 -23.47 -0.42
C ARG A 245 15.35 -24.99 -0.46
N HIS A 246 15.98 -25.55 0.57
CA HIS A 246 16.16 -26.99 0.73
C HIS A 246 14.87 -27.71 1.16
N LEU A 247 13.86 -26.98 1.63
CA LEU A 247 12.58 -27.54 2.04
C LEU A 247 11.67 -27.74 0.82
N PRO A 248 10.83 -28.79 0.82
CA PRO A 248 9.75 -28.97 -0.15
C PRO A 248 8.84 -27.73 -0.27
N PRO A 249 8.25 -27.44 -1.45
CA PRO A 249 7.43 -26.24 -1.65
C PRO A 249 6.26 -26.06 -0.66
N ASP A 250 5.63 -27.17 -0.25
CA ASP A 250 4.57 -27.21 0.78
C ASP A 250 5.08 -26.86 2.18
N GLN A 251 6.38 -27.00 2.40
CA GLN A 251 7.06 -26.76 3.67
C GLN A 251 7.68 -25.36 3.79
N GLN A 252 7.79 -24.60 2.70
CA GLN A 252 8.34 -23.24 2.71
C GLN A 252 7.36 -22.22 3.31
N ASN A 253 7.88 -21.16 3.94
CA ASN A 253 7.09 -20.16 4.67
C ASN A 253 7.10 -18.78 4.00
N HIS A 254 6.57 -18.63 2.79
CA HIS A 254 6.51 -17.35 2.07
C HIS A 254 5.08 -16.95 1.67
N LEU A 255 4.86 -15.71 1.22
CA LEU A 255 3.51 -15.21 0.93
C LEU A 255 2.78 -16.03 -0.15
N GLY A 256 3.52 -16.48 -1.16
CA GLY A 256 2.99 -17.27 -2.27
C GLY A 256 2.34 -18.60 -1.86
N THR A 257 2.61 -19.14 -0.67
CA THR A 257 1.92 -20.35 -0.17
C THR A 257 0.48 -20.08 0.26
N PHE A 258 0.11 -18.82 0.47
CA PHE A 258 -1.24 -18.38 0.81
C PHE A 258 -2.03 -17.85 -0.41
N LEU A 259 -1.49 -18.03 -1.63
CA LEU A 259 -2.09 -17.53 -2.87
C LEU A 259 -3.18 -18.49 -3.38
N HIS A 260 -4.42 -18.02 -3.43
CA HIS A 260 -5.52 -18.69 -4.12
C HIS A 260 -5.62 -18.20 -5.57
N ARG A 261 -5.05 -18.96 -6.51
CA ARG A 261 -4.95 -18.57 -7.94
C ARG A 261 -6.28 -18.45 -8.67
N ASP A 262 -7.30 -19.17 -8.21
CA ASP A 262 -8.65 -19.10 -8.79
C ASP A 262 -9.37 -17.79 -8.47
N SER A 263 -8.87 -17.04 -7.48
CA SER A 263 -9.45 -15.76 -7.09
C SER A 263 -8.67 -14.59 -7.70
N TRP A 264 -9.35 -13.87 -8.59
CA TRP A 264 -8.83 -12.66 -9.22
C TRP A 264 -8.28 -11.65 -8.20
N GLN A 265 -8.92 -11.52 -7.03
CA GLN A 265 -8.52 -10.56 -6.00
C GLN A 265 -7.12 -10.81 -5.45
N TYR A 266 -6.69 -12.07 -5.37
CA TYR A 266 -5.32 -12.43 -4.99
C TYR A 266 -4.37 -12.26 -6.16
N LEU A 267 -4.73 -12.83 -7.33
CA LEU A 267 -3.88 -12.81 -8.52
C LEU A 267 -3.51 -11.38 -8.92
N HIS A 268 -4.47 -10.46 -8.86
CA HIS A 268 -4.26 -9.05 -9.14
C HIS A 268 -3.13 -8.45 -8.27
N GLY A 269 -3.25 -8.57 -6.94
CA GLY A 269 -2.24 -8.03 -6.02
C GLY A 269 -0.89 -8.75 -6.13
N TRP A 270 -0.91 -10.05 -6.37
CA TRP A 270 0.25 -10.91 -6.53
C TRP A 270 1.09 -10.52 -7.75
N VAL A 271 0.48 -10.46 -8.93
CA VAL A 271 1.20 -10.11 -10.17
C VAL A 271 1.73 -8.67 -10.10
N ALA A 272 0.97 -7.73 -9.51
CA ALA A 272 1.45 -6.37 -9.31
C ALA A 272 2.72 -6.29 -8.45
N VAL A 273 2.79 -7.05 -7.35
CA VAL A 273 3.98 -6.98 -6.50
C VAL A 273 5.20 -7.61 -7.15
N LEU A 274 5.03 -8.71 -7.90
CA LEU A 274 6.11 -9.33 -8.69
C LEU A 274 6.66 -8.36 -9.75
N ALA A 275 5.78 -7.67 -10.49
CA ALA A 275 6.18 -6.67 -11.47
C ALA A 275 6.96 -5.51 -10.85
N ARG A 276 6.55 -5.03 -9.66
CA ARG A 276 7.29 -4.00 -8.92
C ARG A 276 8.66 -4.48 -8.43
N CYS A 277 8.81 -5.78 -8.18
CA CYS A 277 10.10 -6.42 -7.92
C CYS A 277 10.97 -6.57 -9.17
N LYS A 278 10.46 -6.24 -10.37
CA LYS A 278 11.15 -6.46 -11.65
C LYS A 278 11.46 -7.93 -11.91
N ASP A 279 10.61 -8.83 -11.42
CA ASP A 279 10.74 -10.29 -11.64
C ASP A 279 9.83 -10.73 -12.79
N SER A 280 10.31 -10.52 -14.02
CA SER A 280 9.54 -10.85 -15.23
C SER A 280 9.31 -12.35 -15.39
N GLU A 281 10.22 -13.20 -14.93
CA GLU A 281 10.06 -14.67 -15.00
C GLU A 281 8.89 -15.14 -14.16
N SER A 282 8.72 -14.61 -12.95
CA SER A 282 7.54 -14.95 -12.13
C SER A 282 6.24 -14.41 -12.73
N VAL A 283 6.24 -13.20 -13.30
CA VAL A 283 5.06 -12.67 -14.00
C VAL A 283 4.71 -13.54 -15.22
N TRP A 284 5.71 -14.00 -15.96
CA TRP A 284 5.54 -14.87 -17.13
C TRP A 284 4.95 -16.22 -16.74
N ARG A 285 5.45 -16.85 -15.66
CA ARG A 285 4.88 -18.10 -15.14
C ARG A 285 3.40 -17.94 -14.77
N GLU A 286 3.02 -16.82 -14.16
CA GLU A 286 1.60 -16.56 -13.85
C GLU A 286 0.78 -16.27 -15.13
N TRP A 287 1.37 -15.72 -16.19
CA TRP A 287 0.73 -15.60 -17.51
C TRP A 287 0.43 -16.97 -18.14
N GLU A 288 1.39 -17.90 -18.09
CA GLU A 288 1.21 -19.26 -18.59
C GLU A 288 0.09 -19.99 -17.86
N LEU A 289 -0.02 -19.81 -16.54
CA LEU A 289 -1.14 -20.33 -15.76
C LEU A 289 -2.46 -19.63 -16.11
N TRP A 290 -2.44 -18.31 -16.29
CA TRP A 290 -3.61 -17.53 -16.69
C TRP A 290 -4.17 -17.98 -18.05
N LYS A 291 -3.32 -18.33 -19.02
CA LYS A 291 -3.72 -18.89 -20.33
C LYS A 291 -4.67 -20.06 -20.20
N GLN A 292 -4.45 -20.91 -19.21
CA GLN A 292 -5.20 -22.14 -18.99
C GLN A 292 -6.40 -21.95 -18.04
N SER A 293 -6.53 -20.78 -17.42
CA SER A 293 -7.57 -20.53 -16.41
C SER A 293 -8.99 -20.55 -16.99
N PRO A 294 -10.01 -21.02 -16.24
CA PRO A 294 -11.41 -20.92 -16.64
C PRO A 294 -11.86 -19.49 -16.90
N ALA A 295 -11.36 -18.52 -16.12
CA ALA A 295 -11.69 -17.10 -16.27
C ALA A 295 -11.23 -16.52 -17.62
N ARG A 296 -10.21 -17.10 -18.26
CA ARG A 296 -9.75 -16.71 -19.59
C ARG A 296 -10.40 -17.54 -20.70
N THR A 297 -10.50 -18.86 -20.52
CA THR A 297 -11.03 -19.80 -21.54
C THR A 297 -12.54 -19.73 -21.68
N HIS A 298 -13.26 -19.44 -20.58
CA HIS A 298 -14.71 -19.30 -20.53
C HIS A 298 -15.07 -17.94 -19.91
N PRO A 299 -14.81 -16.83 -20.64
CA PRO A 299 -14.83 -15.50 -20.07
C PRO A 299 -16.26 -15.06 -19.68
N LYS A 300 -16.42 -14.60 -18.44
CA LYS A 300 -17.68 -14.04 -17.96
C LYS A 300 -17.71 -12.53 -18.12
N LYS A 301 -18.92 -11.98 -18.29
CA LYS A 301 -19.14 -10.52 -18.28
C LYS A 301 -18.90 -9.98 -16.87
N LEU A 302 -18.21 -8.85 -16.79
CA LEU A 302 -17.98 -8.16 -15.52
C LEU A 302 -19.10 -7.16 -15.25
N GLN A 303 -19.39 -6.93 -13.97
CA GLN A 303 -20.27 -5.84 -13.54
C GLN A 303 -19.54 -4.50 -13.74
N SER A 304 -19.57 -3.99 -14.97
CA SER A 304 -18.94 -2.72 -15.34
C SER A 304 -19.87 -1.89 -16.22
N GLN A 305 -19.65 -0.58 -16.27
CA GLN A 305 -20.40 0.32 -17.16
C GLN A 305 -20.20 -0.03 -18.65
N ASN A 306 -19.12 -0.74 -18.98
CA ASN A 306 -18.84 -1.18 -20.34
C ASN A 306 -19.26 -2.66 -20.54
N PRO A 307 -20.30 -2.95 -21.34
CA PRO A 307 -20.83 -4.29 -21.52
C PRO A 307 -19.89 -5.24 -22.28
N LEU A 308 -18.83 -4.71 -22.91
CA LEU A 308 -17.85 -5.50 -23.68
C LEU A 308 -16.71 -6.04 -22.82
N VAL A 309 -16.64 -5.67 -21.54
CA VAL A 309 -15.55 -6.08 -20.66
C VAL A 309 -15.85 -7.44 -20.04
N THR A 310 -14.94 -8.38 -20.27
CA THR A 310 -14.97 -9.73 -19.70
C THR A 310 -13.78 -9.97 -18.77
N SER A 311 -13.85 -11.06 -18.01
CA SER A 311 -12.74 -11.56 -17.19
C SER A 311 -11.44 -11.76 -18.00
N LYS A 312 -11.54 -12.26 -19.24
CA LYS A 312 -10.40 -12.36 -20.18
C LYS A 312 -9.80 -10.99 -20.47
N VAL A 313 -10.60 -10.03 -20.92
CA VAL A 313 -10.12 -8.68 -21.29
C VAL A 313 -9.42 -8.01 -20.11
N ARG A 314 -10.01 -8.11 -18.90
CA ARG A 314 -9.41 -7.58 -17.67
C ARG A 314 -8.06 -8.22 -17.37
N GLY A 315 -7.98 -9.55 -17.41
CA GLY A 315 -6.75 -10.29 -17.11
C GLY A 315 -5.66 -10.04 -18.12
N ASP A 316 -5.97 -10.12 -19.41
CA ASP A 316 -5.00 -9.89 -20.49
C ASP A 316 -4.41 -8.49 -20.42
N HIS A 317 -5.26 -7.45 -20.27
CA HIS A 317 -4.78 -6.09 -20.08
C HIS A 317 -3.86 -5.97 -18.87
N TRP A 318 -4.22 -6.62 -17.75
CA TRP A 318 -3.44 -6.58 -16.53
C TRP A 318 -2.06 -7.21 -16.70
N PHE A 319 -1.95 -8.36 -17.36
CA PHE A 319 -0.67 -9.01 -17.60
C PHE A 319 0.23 -8.22 -18.56
N ILE A 320 -0.32 -7.60 -19.61
CA ILE A 320 0.45 -6.72 -20.51
C ILE A 320 1.02 -5.55 -19.70
N GLU A 321 0.17 -4.90 -18.90
CA GLU A 321 0.56 -3.80 -18.04
C GLU A 321 1.64 -4.21 -17.03
N GLN A 322 1.43 -5.30 -16.30
CA GLN A 322 2.40 -5.75 -15.29
C GLN A 322 3.71 -6.25 -15.89
N MET A 323 3.69 -6.90 -17.06
CA MET A 323 4.93 -7.31 -17.73
C MET A 323 5.72 -6.10 -18.24
N SER A 324 5.04 -5.11 -18.83
CA SER A 324 5.70 -3.85 -19.21
C SER A 324 6.30 -3.13 -17.99
N LEU A 325 5.63 -3.17 -16.83
CA LEU A 325 6.15 -2.65 -15.57
C LEU A 325 7.30 -3.46 -15.00
N ALA A 326 7.36 -4.77 -15.24
CA ALA A 326 8.50 -5.61 -14.88
C ALA A 326 9.76 -5.26 -15.71
N GLY A 327 9.58 -4.61 -16.87
CA GLY A 327 10.65 -4.11 -17.74
C GLY A 327 11.05 -5.07 -18.87
N ASP A 328 10.32 -6.16 -19.05
CA ASP A 328 10.57 -7.16 -20.09
C ASP A 328 9.59 -6.92 -21.25
N LEU A 329 10.00 -6.03 -22.16
CA LEU A 329 9.13 -5.54 -23.24
C LEU A 329 8.89 -6.60 -24.31
N GLU A 330 9.85 -7.49 -24.55
CA GLU A 330 9.68 -8.63 -25.46
C GLU A 330 8.53 -9.55 -25.00
N LYS A 331 8.54 -9.95 -23.73
CA LYS A 331 7.43 -10.73 -23.18
C LYS A 331 6.14 -9.93 -23.13
N ALA A 332 6.19 -8.63 -22.84
CA ALA A 332 4.99 -7.78 -22.83
C ALA A 332 4.33 -7.72 -24.22
N TRP A 333 5.11 -7.58 -25.29
CA TRP A 333 4.64 -7.63 -26.68
C TRP A 333 4.12 -9.02 -27.07
N THR A 334 4.76 -10.08 -26.57
CA THR A 334 4.29 -11.45 -26.76
C THR A 334 2.91 -11.66 -26.13
N ILE A 335 2.73 -11.26 -24.86
CA ILE A 335 1.44 -11.29 -24.16
C ILE A 335 0.39 -10.49 -24.93
N PHE A 336 0.76 -9.30 -25.43
CA PHE A 336 -0.12 -8.47 -26.23
C PHE A 336 -0.57 -9.18 -27.52
N GLY A 337 0.36 -9.78 -28.27
CA GLY A 337 0.04 -10.55 -29.48
C GLY A 337 -0.88 -11.73 -29.20
N GLU A 338 -0.59 -12.52 -28.16
CA GLU A 338 -1.41 -13.66 -27.74
C GLU A 338 -2.79 -13.25 -27.19
N SER A 339 -2.95 -12.01 -26.72
CA SER A 339 -4.23 -11.52 -26.19
C SER A 339 -5.27 -11.26 -27.28
N GLY A 340 -4.82 -10.95 -28.50
CA GLY A 340 -5.67 -10.48 -29.61
C GLY A 340 -6.35 -9.13 -29.34
N MET A 341 -5.86 -8.37 -28.34
CA MET A 341 -6.42 -7.07 -28.00
C MET A 341 -6.00 -6.00 -29.03
N PRO A 342 -6.91 -5.15 -29.52
CA PRO A 342 -6.53 -4.01 -30.36
C PRO A 342 -5.62 -3.06 -29.57
N PHE A 343 -4.54 -2.59 -30.21
CA PHE A 343 -3.58 -1.67 -29.57
C PHE A 343 -4.27 -0.44 -29.00
N ASP A 344 -5.27 0.10 -29.70
CA ASP A 344 -6.00 1.29 -29.29
C ASP A 344 -6.75 1.16 -27.97
N ARG A 345 -7.09 -0.07 -27.57
CA ARG A 345 -7.79 -0.36 -26.31
C ARG A 345 -6.85 -0.42 -25.11
N LEU A 346 -5.54 -0.41 -25.32
CA LEU A 346 -4.58 -0.31 -24.22
C LEU A 346 -4.63 1.09 -23.61
N LYS A 347 -4.38 1.17 -22.30
CA LYS A 347 -4.19 2.46 -21.62
C LYS A 347 -2.99 3.18 -22.23
N LEU A 348 -3.06 4.51 -22.34
CA LEU A 348 -2.00 5.35 -22.89
C LEU A 348 -0.63 5.03 -22.27
N ARG A 349 -0.57 4.87 -20.94
CA ARG A 349 0.67 4.52 -20.24
C ARG A 349 1.29 3.18 -20.67
N VAL A 350 0.45 2.18 -20.98
CA VAL A 350 0.91 0.86 -21.44
C VAL A 350 1.37 0.97 -22.89
N LYS A 351 0.63 1.72 -23.73
CA LYS A 351 1.05 2.03 -25.11
C LYS A 351 2.43 2.67 -25.14
N VAL A 352 2.61 3.76 -24.39
CA VAL A 352 3.89 4.50 -24.32
C VAL A 352 5.04 3.58 -23.89
N ARG A 353 4.82 2.72 -22.88
CA ARG A 353 5.83 1.76 -22.42
C ARG A 353 6.15 0.68 -23.45
N LEU A 354 5.14 0.09 -24.10
CA LEU A 354 5.39 -0.90 -25.16
C LEU A 354 6.17 -0.31 -26.34
N LEU A 355 5.87 0.94 -26.71
CA LEU A 355 6.58 1.67 -27.75
C LEU A 355 8.05 1.98 -27.42
N GLU A 356 8.49 1.83 -26.16
CA GLU A 356 9.92 1.86 -25.82
C GLU A 356 10.68 0.64 -26.38
N GLY A 357 10.00 -0.45 -26.71
CA GLY A 357 10.56 -1.70 -27.26
C GLY A 357 9.86 -2.14 -28.53
N ILE A 358 9.64 -1.20 -29.46
CA ILE A 358 8.90 -1.41 -30.72
C ILE A 358 9.52 -2.47 -31.64
N GLU A 359 10.81 -2.77 -31.46
CA GLU A 359 11.52 -3.85 -32.15
C GLU A 359 10.90 -5.24 -31.88
N HIS A 360 10.21 -5.41 -30.74
CA HIS A 360 9.51 -6.64 -30.38
C HIS A 360 8.03 -6.65 -30.77
N ALA A 361 7.55 -5.62 -31.48
CA ALA A 361 6.14 -5.50 -31.81
C ALA A 361 5.62 -6.73 -32.57
N THR A 362 4.49 -7.26 -32.09
CA THR A 362 3.80 -8.42 -32.68
C THR A 362 2.79 -8.03 -33.76
N ILE A 363 2.66 -6.74 -34.05
CA ILE A 363 1.79 -6.16 -35.08
C ILE A 363 2.61 -5.33 -36.07
N PRO A 364 2.10 -5.06 -37.30
CA PRO A 364 2.81 -4.26 -38.29
C PRO A 364 3.18 -2.88 -37.74
N LYS A 365 4.43 -2.46 -37.94
CA LYS A 365 4.95 -1.18 -37.42
C LYS A 365 4.22 0.04 -38.01
N ASP A 366 3.75 -0.06 -39.24
CA ASP A 366 2.98 1.03 -39.89
C ASP A 366 1.67 1.33 -39.16
N ALA A 367 1.08 0.32 -38.51
CA ALA A 367 -0.11 0.49 -37.68
C ALA A 367 0.18 1.19 -36.34
N LEU A 368 1.46 1.36 -35.99
CA LEU A 368 1.92 2.03 -34.78
C LEU A 368 2.45 3.45 -35.06
N SER A 369 2.58 3.86 -36.32
CA SER A 369 3.23 5.11 -36.71
C SER A 369 2.64 6.33 -36.00
N ASP A 370 1.31 6.48 -35.99
CA ASP A 370 0.64 7.60 -35.32
C ASP A 370 0.88 7.57 -33.80
N ALA A 371 0.84 6.38 -33.19
CA ALA A 371 1.08 6.24 -31.75
C ALA A 371 2.53 6.53 -31.38
N LEU A 372 3.48 6.19 -32.26
CA LEU A 372 4.89 6.47 -32.08
C LEU A 372 5.19 7.97 -32.23
N LEU A 373 4.60 8.63 -33.23
CA LEU A 373 4.67 10.09 -33.39
C LEU A 373 4.12 10.80 -32.15
N ASN A 374 2.92 10.42 -31.70
CA ASN A 374 2.34 10.95 -30.47
C ASN A 374 3.25 10.74 -29.24
N LYS A 375 3.94 9.59 -29.15
CA LYS A 375 4.91 9.35 -28.06
C LYS A 375 6.11 10.30 -28.18
N TYR A 376 6.66 10.49 -29.37
CA TYR A 376 7.76 11.43 -29.58
C TYR A 376 7.36 12.86 -29.26
N ASP A 377 6.16 13.29 -29.64
CA ASP A 377 5.63 14.61 -29.27
C ASP A 377 5.52 14.74 -27.74
N MET A 378 5.02 13.70 -27.06
CA MET A 378 4.95 13.68 -25.59
C MET A 378 6.33 13.75 -24.92
N ASP A 379 7.32 13.02 -25.45
CA ASP A 379 8.67 13.00 -24.89
C ASP A 379 9.40 14.31 -25.19
N LEU A 380 9.24 14.87 -26.40
CA LEU A 380 9.77 16.18 -26.78
C LEU A 380 9.18 17.28 -25.90
N ALA A 381 7.86 17.33 -25.73
CA ALA A 381 7.20 18.32 -24.88
C ALA A 381 7.68 18.28 -23.42
N LYS A 382 8.07 17.09 -22.91
CA LYS A 382 8.67 16.96 -21.57
C LYS A 382 10.09 17.50 -21.54
N ILE A 383 10.91 17.17 -22.54
CA ILE A 383 12.28 17.67 -22.65
C ILE A 383 12.26 19.20 -22.75
N GLU A 384 11.41 19.73 -23.62
CA GLU A 384 11.15 21.16 -23.81
C GLU A 384 10.74 21.85 -22.50
N ARG A 385 9.74 21.29 -21.80
CA ARG A 385 9.33 21.79 -20.48
C ARG A 385 10.47 21.79 -19.47
N ALA A 386 11.23 20.71 -19.42
CA ALA A 386 12.33 20.57 -18.47
C ALA A 386 13.47 21.55 -18.75
N LEU A 387 13.72 21.85 -20.03
CA LEU A 387 14.74 22.80 -20.47
C LEU A 387 14.26 24.26 -20.51
N GLY A 388 12.98 24.53 -20.22
CA GLY A 388 12.39 25.87 -20.30
C GLY A 388 12.32 26.42 -21.73
N VAL A 389 12.34 25.55 -22.75
CA VAL A 389 12.27 25.91 -24.17
C VAL A 389 10.99 25.39 -24.81
N ARG A 390 10.51 26.05 -25.86
CA ARG A 390 9.36 25.58 -26.65
C ARG A 390 9.64 25.74 -28.14
N TRP A 391 9.17 24.81 -28.94
CA TRP A 391 9.20 24.96 -30.39
C TRP A 391 8.22 26.06 -30.85
N VAL A 392 8.68 26.95 -31.72
CA VAL A 392 7.86 27.95 -32.41
C VAL A 392 8.03 27.73 -33.90
N ALA A 393 6.93 27.37 -34.57
CA ALA A 393 6.92 27.22 -36.02
C ALA A 393 7.00 28.60 -36.69
N SER A 394 7.84 28.71 -37.72
CA SER A 394 7.84 29.85 -38.65
C SER A 394 6.88 29.59 -39.81
N ASP A 395 6.47 30.67 -40.48
CA ASP A 395 5.52 30.62 -41.60
C ASP A 395 6.06 29.83 -42.81
N ASP A 396 7.38 29.63 -42.89
CA ASP A 396 8.07 28.94 -43.99
C ASP A 396 8.16 27.40 -43.78
N GLY A 397 7.53 26.88 -42.73
CA GLY A 397 7.61 25.45 -42.37
C GLY A 397 8.90 25.06 -41.65
N GLU A 398 9.76 26.04 -41.37
CA GLU A 398 10.87 25.91 -40.43
C GLU A 398 10.39 26.26 -39.00
N GLY A 399 11.29 26.24 -38.03
CA GLY A 399 10.98 26.71 -36.68
C GLY A 399 12.22 26.80 -35.81
N SER A 400 12.07 27.45 -34.68
CA SER A 400 13.15 27.63 -33.70
C SER A 400 12.66 27.38 -32.28
N HIS A 401 13.56 27.00 -31.40
CA HIS A 401 13.29 26.91 -29.97
C HIS A 401 13.45 28.28 -29.33
N GLU A 402 12.42 28.74 -28.63
CA GLU A 402 12.46 29.95 -27.80
C GLU A 402 12.43 29.60 -26.32
N LEU A 403 13.12 30.38 -25.50
CA LEU A 403 13.05 30.27 -24.04
C LEU A 403 11.69 30.82 -23.56
N PHE A 404 10.98 30.04 -22.76
CA PHE A 404 9.74 30.48 -22.10
C PHE A 404 9.87 30.57 -20.57
N THR A 405 10.97 30.04 -20.01
CA THR A 405 11.35 30.13 -18.60
C THR A 405 12.81 30.56 -18.50
N ASP A 406 13.20 31.11 -17.36
CA ASP A 406 14.60 31.40 -17.06
C ASP A 406 15.45 30.12 -17.01
N GLN A 407 16.70 30.19 -17.48
CA GLN A 407 17.56 29.01 -17.57
C GLN A 407 18.04 28.51 -16.21
N GLU A 408 18.17 29.38 -15.21
CA GLU A 408 18.55 28.99 -13.85
C GLU A 408 17.41 28.18 -13.20
N GLU A 409 16.16 28.65 -13.37
CA GLU A 409 14.95 27.95 -12.92
C GLU A 409 14.76 26.58 -13.62
N ALA A 410 15.06 26.49 -14.92
CA ALA A 410 15.01 25.24 -15.65
C ALA A 410 16.08 24.23 -15.18
N LEU A 411 17.31 24.70 -14.90
CA LEU A 411 18.39 23.87 -14.37
C LEU A 411 18.12 23.42 -12.93
N GLU A 412 17.54 24.26 -12.09
CA GLU A 412 17.05 23.87 -10.76
C GLU A 412 15.97 22.77 -10.85
N THR A 413 15.03 22.92 -11.79
CA THR A 413 13.97 21.93 -12.03
C THR A 413 14.54 20.59 -12.52
N LEU A 414 15.54 20.62 -13.41
CA LEU A 414 16.24 19.42 -13.91
C LEU A 414 17.12 18.76 -12.84
N GLY A 415 17.72 19.58 -11.97
CA GLY A 415 18.57 19.13 -10.86
C GLY A 415 17.79 18.61 -9.65
N ALA A 416 16.46 18.78 -9.63
CA ALA A 416 15.62 18.32 -8.55
C ALA A 416 15.55 16.78 -8.48
N ASP A 417 15.69 16.22 -7.28
CA ASP A 417 15.71 14.77 -7.01
C ASP A 417 14.43 14.01 -7.48
N ASP A 418 13.36 14.74 -7.78
CA ASP A 418 12.07 14.22 -8.22
C ASP A 418 11.84 14.29 -9.74
N TRP A 419 12.72 14.98 -10.49
CA TRP A 419 12.63 15.02 -11.95
C TRP A 419 12.95 13.65 -12.56
N LYS A 420 12.01 13.10 -13.34
CA LYS A 420 12.22 11.89 -14.15
C LYS A 420 11.41 11.95 -15.43
N MET A 421 12.06 11.64 -16.55
CA MET A 421 11.45 11.50 -17.89
C MET A 421 10.22 10.55 -17.90
N GLU A 422 10.21 9.57 -17.00
CA GLU A 422 9.15 8.57 -16.85
C GLU A 422 7.97 8.99 -15.94
N CYS A 423 8.03 10.11 -15.22
CA CYS A 423 7.18 10.35 -14.03
C CYS A 423 5.85 11.09 -14.25
N ASP A 424 5.66 11.82 -15.35
CA ASP A 424 4.53 12.77 -15.48
C ASP A 424 3.20 12.15 -15.91
N LEU A 425 3.19 10.89 -16.37
CA LEU A 425 1.96 10.11 -16.39
C LEU A 425 1.68 9.69 -14.95
N ALA A 426 1.13 10.61 -14.17
CA ALA A 426 0.80 10.46 -12.76
C ALA A 426 0.23 9.06 -12.47
N PHE A 427 1.08 8.12 -12.05
CA PHE A 427 0.70 6.77 -11.62
C PHE A 427 -0.26 6.89 -10.43
N PRO A 428 -1.58 6.76 -10.63
CA PRO A 428 -2.51 6.75 -9.51
C PRO A 428 -2.37 5.37 -8.88
N GLN A 429 -2.13 5.37 -7.56
CA GLN A 429 -2.23 4.26 -6.63
C GLN A 429 -2.78 2.94 -7.22
N PHE A 430 -1.88 2.03 -7.56
CA PHE A 430 -2.25 0.74 -8.13
C PHE A 430 -2.64 -0.27 -7.04
N GLY A 431 -3.90 -0.67 -7.06
CA GLY A 431 -4.32 -2.05 -6.82
C GLY A 431 -4.55 -2.52 -5.39
N PHE A 432 -4.79 -1.63 -4.43
CA PHE A 432 -5.22 -2.02 -3.08
C PHE A 432 -6.33 -1.12 -2.57
N PRO A 433 -7.32 -1.67 -1.83
CA PRO A 433 -8.37 -0.87 -1.22
C PRO A 433 -7.72 0.13 -0.27
N GLN A 434 -7.86 1.42 -0.57
CA GLN A 434 -7.87 2.41 0.49
C GLN A 434 -9.15 2.13 1.28
N SER A 435 -9.01 1.98 2.59
CA SER A 435 -10.13 2.22 3.50
C SER A 435 -10.65 3.62 3.21
N ASP A 436 -11.93 3.71 2.90
CA ASP A 436 -12.64 4.93 2.54
C ASP A 436 -12.48 6.01 3.61
N GLU A 437 -11.53 6.94 3.46
CA GLU A 437 -11.58 8.27 4.07
C GLU A 437 -10.85 9.30 3.20
N GLU A 438 -11.67 10.23 2.68
CA GLU A 438 -11.43 11.58 2.17
C GLU A 438 -10.02 11.99 1.67
N GLY A 439 -9.95 12.33 0.38
CA GLY A 439 -8.84 13.10 -0.19
C GLY A 439 -8.48 12.66 -1.61
N ALA A 440 -9.24 13.14 -2.60
CA ALA A 440 -9.07 12.83 -4.01
C ALA A 440 -7.74 13.33 -4.59
N ILE A 441 -6.90 12.40 -5.08
CA ILE A 441 -6.04 12.59 -6.26
C ILE A 441 -5.98 11.25 -7.02
N VAL A 442 -7.11 10.83 -7.58
CA VAL A 442 -7.16 9.81 -8.64
C VAL A 442 -8.11 10.35 -9.70
N PRO A 443 -7.66 10.54 -10.96
CA PRO A 443 -8.59 10.66 -12.06
C PRO A 443 -9.28 9.29 -12.24
N GLU A 444 -10.60 9.33 -12.17
CA GLU A 444 -11.59 8.35 -12.59
C GLU A 444 -11.94 7.15 -11.68
N ARG A 445 -13.21 7.16 -11.26
CA ARG A 445 -13.98 6.03 -10.68
C ARG A 445 -14.07 4.80 -11.60
N SER A 446 -13.58 4.87 -12.84
CA SER A 446 -13.73 3.84 -13.89
C SER A 446 -12.71 2.68 -13.75
N GLU A 447 -11.44 2.98 -13.43
CA GLU A 447 -10.38 1.96 -13.38
C GLU A 447 -10.53 1.01 -12.19
N ARG A 448 -10.84 1.55 -11.00
CA ARG A 448 -11.12 0.74 -9.80
C ARG A 448 -12.33 -0.18 -10.02
N ALA A 449 -13.38 0.35 -10.65
CA ALA A 449 -14.56 -0.43 -10.98
C ALA A 449 -14.21 -1.64 -11.85
N LEU A 450 -13.28 -1.51 -12.81
CA LEU A 450 -12.86 -2.63 -13.66
C LEU A 450 -12.03 -3.69 -12.89
N HIS A 451 -11.05 -3.26 -12.10
CA HIS A 451 -10.14 -4.18 -11.40
C HIS A 451 -10.84 -4.95 -10.28
N ASP A 452 -11.79 -4.31 -9.59
CA ASP A 452 -12.56 -4.91 -8.50
C ASP A 452 -13.94 -5.42 -8.95
N ALA A 453 -14.31 -5.26 -10.23
CA ALA A 453 -15.60 -5.75 -10.75
C ALA A 453 -15.80 -7.24 -10.47
N GLU A 454 -16.95 -7.55 -9.91
CA GLU A 454 -17.39 -8.93 -9.77
C GLU A 454 -17.85 -9.49 -11.11
N GLU A 455 -17.69 -10.80 -11.29
CA GLU A 455 -18.33 -11.48 -12.41
C GLU A 455 -19.84 -11.39 -12.24
N LYS A 456 -20.55 -11.06 -13.31
CA LYS A 456 -22.01 -11.08 -13.29
C LYS A 456 -22.43 -12.52 -12.99
N GLY A 457 -23.22 -12.72 -11.92
CA GLY A 457 -23.78 -14.02 -11.60
C GLY A 457 -24.60 -14.59 -12.77
N PRO A 458 -24.88 -15.90 -12.79
CA PRO A 458 -25.86 -16.43 -13.72
C PRO A 458 -27.12 -15.59 -13.59
N ALA A 459 -27.67 -15.11 -14.71
CA ALA A 459 -28.95 -14.45 -14.67
C ALA A 459 -29.96 -15.42 -14.02
N ASP A 460 -30.87 -14.93 -13.19
CA ASP A 460 -31.97 -15.71 -12.59
C ASP A 460 -32.95 -16.32 -13.64
N GLY A 461 -32.55 -16.41 -14.91
CA GLY A 461 -33.24 -17.09 -16.00
C GLY A 461 -32.62 -18.43 -16.45
N ASP A 462 -31.42 -18.81 -15.97
CA ASP A 462 -30.78 -20.10 -16.32
C ASP A 462 -30.98 -21.19 -15.24
N ARG A 463 -32.01 -21.03 -14.39
CA ARG A 463 -32.59 -22.14 -13.61
C ARG A 463 -33.89 -22.60 -14.24
N ALA A 464 -33.78 -23.43 -15.27
CA ALA A 464 -34.81 -24.30 -15.84
C ALA A 464 -34.09 -25.19 -16.87
N VAL A 465 -34.12 -26.52 -16.91
CA VAL A 465 -34.94 -27.61 -16.33
C VAL A 465 -34.03 -28.84 -16.28
#